data_AF-A0A7Y5KNM5-F1
#
_entry.id   AF-A0A7Y5KNM5-F1
#
_cell.length_a   1.000
_cell.length_b   1.000
_cell.length_c   1.000
_cell.angle_alpha   90.00
_cell.angle_beta   90.00
_cell.angle_gamma   90.00
#
_symmetry.space_group_name_H-M   'P 1'
#
loop_
_entity.id
_entity.type
_entity.pdbx_description
1 polymer ?
#
loop_
_entity_poly.entity_id
_entity_poly.type
_entity_poly.pdbx_seq_one_letter_code
_entity_poly.pdbx_strand_id
1 'polypeptide(L)'
;RGDGAYGQFLVVLPEHDTVVALTAEQERMQSTLDALWRHLVPAIGGAGSSAADGALAERLAGLQIPALTGEALGPDYAEFNRSGTSDLASDYTAVSVTRDGADHVLGLSRKGEWVRVPVAHGEWREGEMVAGGARLPVVSSGGWVDEDTFRAEVIAIETPHRFRVEARLRSADADLVWRLVPLTGRDPMWLSTRWG
;
A
#
# COMPACT_ATOMS: atom_id res chain seq x y z
N ARG A 1 3.59 -26.69 -7.16
CA ARG A 1 3.55 -25.50 -6.29
C ARG A 1 4.71 -24.60 -6.67
N GLY A 2 4.43 -23.46 -7.29
CA GLY A 2 5.40 -22.36 -7.35
C GLY A 2 5.15 -21.49 -6.12
N ASP A 3 6.20 -21.17 -5.38
CA ASP A 3 6.14 -20.27 -4.22
C ASP A 3 6.67 -18.91 -4.67
N GLY A 4 5.76 -17.95 -4.88
CA GLY A 4 6.14 -16.55 -5.08
C GLY A 4 6.24 -15.86 -3.72
N ALA A 5 7.23 -15.01 -3.51
CA ALA A 5 7.39 -14.35 -2.22
C ALA A 5 6.16 -13.51 -1.85
N TYR A 6 5.97 -13.34 -0.55
CA TYR A 6 4.88 -12.57 0.07
C TYR A 6 3.45 -13.11 -0.15
N GLY A 7 3.30 -14.38 -0.51
CA GLY A 7 1.97 -15.01 -0.57
C GLY A 7 1.34 -15.04 -1.94
N GLN A 8 2.14 -14.92 -3.00
CA GLN A 8 1.68 -15.17 -4.37
C GLN A 8 1.70 -16.67 -4.68
N PHE A 9 0.53 -17.26 -4.91
CA PHE A 9 0.39 -18.68 -5.20
C PHE A 9 -0.52 -18.97 -6.39
N LEU A 10 -0.15 -20.04 -7.09
CA LEU A 10 -1.04 -20.79 -7.96
C LEU A 10 -1.19 -22.20 -7.39
N VAL A 11 -2.41 -22.53 -6.97
CA VAL A 11 -2.81 -23.86 -6.54
C VAL A 11 -3.60 -24.51 -7.67
N VAL A 12 -3.03 -25.56 -8.26
CA VAL A 12 -3.71 -26.36 -9.29
C VAL A 12 -4.43 -27.51 -8.57
N LEU A 13 -5.73 -27.66 -8.83
CA LEU A 13 -6.59 -28.70 -8.27
C LEU A 13 -7.14 -29.56 -9.43
N PRO A 14 -6.37 -30.53 -9.96
CA PRO A 14 -6.76 -31.28 -11.16
C PRO A 14 -8.07 -32.06 -10.97
N GLU A 15 -8.26 -32.65 -9.79
CA GLU A 15 -9.48 -33.40 -9.43
C GLU A 15 -10.75 -32.53 -9.48
N HIS A 16 -10.59 -31.21 -9.41
CA HIS A 16 -11.68 -30.23 -9.40
C HIS A 16 -11.69 -29.35 -10.66
N ASP A 17 -10.85 -29.64 -11.67
CA ASP A 17 -10.66 -28.83 -12.88
C ASP A 17 -10.53 -27.31 -12.59
N THR A 18 -9.80 -26.97 -11.53
CA THR A 18 -9.75 -25.61 -10.98
C THR A 18 -8.32 -25.15 -10.73
N VAL A 19 -8.05 -23.87 -10.99
CA VAL A 19 -6.82 -23.19 -10.55
C VAL A 19 -7.20 -22.02 -9.66
N VAL A 20 -6.58 -21.95 -8.49
CA VAL A 20 -6.74 -20.83 -7.56
C VAL A 20 -5.48 -19.96 -7.60
N ALA A 21 -5.65 -18.71 -8.02
CA ALA A 21 -4.62 -17.68 -7.95
C ALA A 21 -4.83 -16.84 -6.68
N LEU A 22 -3.79 -16.73 -5.85
CA LEU A 22 -3.79 -15.90 -4.65
C LEU A 22 -2.71 -14.84 -4.80
N THR A 23 -3.07 -13.58 -4.57
CA THR A 23 -2.12 -12.46 -4.47
C THR A 23 -2.27 -11.89 -3.07
N ALA A 24 -1.19 -11.89 -2.29
CA ALA A 24 -1.19 -11.40 -0.93
C ALA A 24 0.08 -10.59 -0.63
N GLU A 25 0.09 -9.93 0.54
CA GLU A 25 1.26 -9.34 1.18
C GLU A 25 1.39 -9.94 2.60
N GLN A 26 1.75 -11.23 2.69
CA GLN A 26 1.82 -11.94 3.97
C GLN A 26 3.01 -12.86 4.07
N GLU A 27 3.67 -12.84 5.23
CA GLU A 27 4.76 -13.76 5.56
C GLU A 27 4.26 -15.13 6.00
N ARG A 28 3.14 -15.20 6.74
CA ARG A 28 2.59 -16.44 7.31
C ARG A 28 1.55 -17.10 6.40
N MET A 29 2.06 -17.64 5.31
CA MET A 29 1.31 -18.20 4.19
C MET A 29 0.50 -19.48 4.51
N GLN A 30 0.93 -20.26 5.51
CA GLN A 30 0.25 -21.51 5.87
C GLN A 30 -1.21 -21.29 6.28
N SER A 31 -1.51 -20.19 6.97
CA SER A 31 -2.87 -19.87 7.42
C SER A 31 -3.87 -19.67 6.26
N THR A 32 -3.43 -19.01 5.19
CA THR A 32 -4.24 -18.81 3.98
C THR A 32 -4.46 -20.13 3.24
N LEU A 33 -3.44 -20.98 3.14
CA LEU A 33 -3.56 -22.30 2.53
C LEU A 33 -4.47 -23.21 3.37
N ASP A 34 -4.35 -23.18 4.70
CA ASP A 34 -5.23 -23.93 5.60
C ASP A 34 -6.68 -23.52 5.43
N ALA A 35 -6.96 -22.21 5.27
CA ALA A 35 -8.29 -21.71 4.98
C ALA A 35 -8.80 -22.18 3.61
N LEU A 36 -7.95 -22.17 2.58
CA LEU A 36 -8.28 -22.70 1.25
C LEU A 36 -8.68 -24.18 1.33
N TRP A 37 -7.87 -25.02 1.99
CA TRP A 37 -8.16 -26.46 2.12
C TRP A 37 -9.37 -26.75 3.02
N ARG A 38 -9.57 -25.95 4.07
CA ARG A 38 -10.68 -26.15 5.01
C ARG A 38 -12.02 -25.69 4.44
N HIS A 39 -12.03 -24.59 3.68
CA HIS A 39 -13.27 -23.91 3.31
C HIS A 39 -13.54 -23.91 1.80
N LEU A 40 -12.54 -23.58 0.98
CA LEU A 40 -12.74 -23.41 -0.45
C LEU A 40 -12.82 -24.76 -1.16
N VAL A 41 -11.82 -25.61 -0.97
CA VAL A 41 -11.71 -26.88 -1.73
C VAL A 41 -12.92 -27.81 -1.51
N PRO A 42 -13.41 -28.03 -0.27
CA PRO A 42 -14.59 -28.86 -0.05
C PRO A 42 -15.88 -28.28 -0.65
N ALA A 43 -15.90 -26.98 -0.96
CA ALA A 43 -17.06 -26.29 -1.51
C ALA A 43 -17.06 -26.23 -3.06
N ILE A 44 -15.94 -26.55 -3.72
CA ILE A 44 -15.85 -26.53 -5.18
C ILE A 44 -16.82 -27.56 -5.76
N GLY A 45 -17.65 -27.14 -6.73
CA GLY A 45 -18.66 -27.98 -7.35
C GLY A 45 -19.92 -28.21 -6.50
N GLY A 46 -19.96 -27.65 -5.28
CA GLY A 46 -21.16 -27.64 -4.44
C GLY A 46 -22.25 -26.69 -4.98
N ALA A 47 -23.50 -26.92 -4.59
CA ALA A 47 -24.60 -26.03 -4.93
C ALA A 47 -24.51 -24.71 -4.14
N GLY A 48 -24.45 -23.59 -4.85
CA GLY A 48 -24.61 -22.25 -4.27
C GLY A 48 -26.07 -21.91 -3.95
N SER A 49 -26.30 -20.75 -3.34
CA SER A 49 -27.64 -20.20 -3.15
C SER A 49 -27.63 -18.68 -3.27
N SER A 50 -28.71 -18.09 -3.76
CA SER A 50 -28.86 -16.64 -3.85
C SER A 50 -28.72 -15.94 -2.49
N ALA A 51 -29.12 -16.60 -1.40
CA ALA A 51 -28.94 -16.08 -0.05
C ALA A 51 -27.46 -16.04 0.37
N ALA A 52 -26.68 -17.07 0.03
CA ALA A 52 -25.24 -17.10 0.29
C ALA A 52 -24.49 -16.06 -0.55
N ASP A 53 -24.89 -15.88 -1.82
CA ASP A 53 -24.32 -14.86 -2.71
C ASP A 53 -24.60 -13.44 -2.17
N GLY A 54 -25.82 -13.20 -1.68
CA GLY A 54 -26.19 -11.94 -1.04
C GLY A 54 -25.34 -11.64 0.21
N ALA A 55 -25.18 -12.63 1.10
CA ALA A 55 -24.36 -12.48 2.30
C ALA A 55 -22.87 -12.25 1.97
N LEU A 56 -22.35 -12.92 0.93
CA LEU A 56 -20.99 -12.70 0.45
C LEU A 56 -20.83 -11.29 -0.12
N ALA A 57 -21.77 -10.83 -0.96
CA ALA A 57 -21.73 -9.50 -1.54
C ALA A 57 -21.76 -8.41 -0.46
N GLU A 58 -22.64 -8.53 0.55
CA GLU A 58 -22.70 -7.60 1.68
C GLU A 58 -21.37 -7.56 2.46
N ARG A 59 -20.79 -8.73 2.74
CA ARG A 59 -19.49 -8.81 3.40
C ARG A 59 -18.38 -8.16 2.57
N LEU A 60 -18.32 -8.45 1.28
CA LEU A 60 -17.30 -7.89 0.38
C LEU A 60 -17.45 -6.36 0.27
N ALA A 61 -18.68 -5.85 0.23
CA ALA A 61 -18.95 -4.41 0.22
C ALA A 61 -18.48 -3.70 1.50
N GLY A 62 -18.44 -4.40 2.63
CA GLY A 62 -17.95 -3.87 3.91
C GLY A 62 -16.44 -3.98 4.12
N LEU A 63 -15.73 -4.81 3.34
CA LEU A 63 -14.29 -5.00 3.49
C LEU A 63 -13.52 -3.88 2.80
N GLN A 64 -12.88 -3.04 3.61
CA GLN A 64 -12.05 -1.93 3.15
C GLN A 64 -10.80 -1.79 4.01
N ILE A 65 -9.74 -1.21 3.45
CA ILE A 65 -8.61 -0.71 4.23
C ILE A 65 -9.03 0.67 4.74
N PRO A 66 -9.15 0.90 6.06
CA PRO A 66 -9.54 2.20 6.58
C PRO A 66 -8.54 3.28 6.16
N ALA A 67 -9.06 4.40 5.67
CA ALA A 67 -8.26 5.58 5.38
C ALA A 67 -7.70 6.20 6.68
N LEU A 68 -6.58 6.91 6.57
CA LEU A 68 -5.97 7.60 7.69
C LEU A 68 -6.66 8.94 7.92
N THR A 69 -6.89 9.28 9.20
CA THR A 69 -7.41 10.57 9.63
C THR A 69 -6.37 11.28 10.49
N GLY A 70 -6.34 12.61 10.41
CA GLY A 70 -5.54 13.47 11.28
C GLY A 70 -6.42 14.55 11.92
N GLU A 71 -6.31 14.77 13.23
CA GLU A 71 -7.14 15.77 13.92
C GLU A 71 -6.49 17.16 13.93
N ALA A 72 -5.20 17.25 13.61
CA ALA A 72 -4.46 18.50 13.60
C ALA A 72 -4.40 19.11 12.19
N LEU A 73 -4.29 20.44 12.14
CA LEU A 73 -4.06 21.18 10.89
C LEU A 73 -2.61 21.06 10.41
N GLY A 74 -1.64 21.01 11.33
CA GLY A 74 -0.20 21.14 11.01
C GLY A 74 0.17 22.49 10.37
N PRO A 75 1.44 22.68 9.95
CA PRO A 75 1.89 23.84 9.18
C PRO A 75 1.46 23.81 7.70
N ASP A 76 1.55 24.95 7.01
CA ASP A 76 1.28 25.03 5.57
C ASP A 76 2.36 24.33 4.73
N TYR A 77 3.59 24.30 5.23
CA TYR A 77 4.71 23.63 4.61
C TYR A 77 5.69 23.14 5.68
N ALA A 78 6.20 21.93 5.51
CA ALA A 78 7.30 21.37 6.29
C ALA A 78 8.19 20.48 5.43
N GLU A 79 9.47 20.44 5.74
CA GLU A 79 10.47 19.59 5.08
C GLU A 79 11.30 18.85 6.13
N PHE A 80 11.65 17.61 5.83
CA PHE A 80 12.25 16.66 6.74
C PHE A 80 13.37 15.90 6.04
N ASN A 81 14.43 15.59 6.77
CA ASN A 81 15.47 14.69 6.28
C ASN A 81 15.00 13.23 6.42
N ARG A 82 15.38 12.36 5.48
CA ARG A 82 15.14 10.92 5.65
C ARG A 82 15.88 10.41 6.88
N SER A 83 15.18 9.70 7.74
CA SER A 83 15.75 9.06 8.93
C SER A 83 16.67 7.88 8.58
N GLY A 84 17.56 7.51 9.49
CA GLY A 84 18.40 6.31 9.35
C GLY A 84 17.63 4.99 9.48
N THR A 85 16.41 5.01 10.03
CA THR A 85 15.50 3.88 10.24
C THR A 85 14.63 3.55 9.03
N SER A 86 14.63 4.42 8.02
CA SER A 86 13.90 4.23 6.77
C SER A 86 14.44 3.06 5.95
N ASP A 87 13.55 2.37 5.24
CA ASP A 87 13.86 1.15 4.50
C ASP A 87 13.58 1.25 2.98
N LEU A 88 12.94 2.34 2.53
CA LEU A 88 12.93 2.77 1.12
C LEU A 88 14.37 2.99 0.63
N ALA A 89 14.58 2.90 -0.69
CA ALA A 89 15.90 3.07 -1.30
C ALA A 89 16.62 4.35 -0.80
N SER A 90 17.95 4.28 -0.64
CA SER A 90 18.76 5.42 -0.15
C SER A 90 18.78 6.63 -1.09
N ASP A 91 18.29 6.44 -2.32
CA ASP A 91 18.09 7.51 -3.29
C ASP A 91 17.00 8.50 -2.86
N TYR A 92 16.10 8.08 -1.95
CA TYR A 92 15.17 8.99 -1.29
C TYR A 92 15.92 9.68 -0.14
N THR A 93 15.90 11.01 -0.08
CA THR A 93 16.75 11.76 0.86
C THR A 93 16.00 12.72 1.75
N ALA A 94 14.82 13.18 1.31
CA ALA A 94 14.01 14.15 2.05
C ALA A 94 12.52 13.94 1.76
N VAL A 95 11.69 14.45 2.67
CA VAL A 95 10.24 14.47 2.57
C VAL A 95 9.77 15.91 2.72
N SER A 96 8.79 16.32 1.93
CA SER A 96 8.06 17.57 2.16
C SER A 96 6.56 17.30 2.29
N VAL A 97 5.89 18.10 3.09
CA VAL A 97 4.44 18.09 3.26
C VAL A 97 3.96 19.51 2.98
N THR A 98 3.10 19.67 1.98
CA THR A 98 2.47 20.95 1.64
C THR A 98 0.97 20.83 1.86
N ARG A 99 0.33 21.80 2.54
CA ARG A 99 -1.13 21.84 2.69
C ARG A 99 -1.79 22.08 1.33
N ASP A 100 -2.89 21.36 1.07
CA ASP A 100 -3.79 21.58 -0.06
C ASP A 100 -5.26 21.53 0.41
N GLY A 101 -5.76 22.66 0.91
CA GLY A 101 -7.07 22.69 1.57
C GLY A 101 -7.08 21.85 2.85
N ALA A 102 -7.95 20.83 2.90
CA ALA A 102 -7.98 19.82 3.96
C ALA A 102 -7.01 18.65 3.69
N ASP A 103 -6.55 18.52 2.45
CA ASP A 103 -5.64 17.48 1.98
C ASP A 103 -4.19 17.99 2.02
N HIS A 104 -3.26 17.15 1.52
CA HIS A 104 -1.84 17.45 1.50
C HIS A 104 -1.22 16.99 0.17
N VAL A 105 -0.11 17.61 -0.19
CA VAL A 105 0.82 17.06 -1.19
C VAL A 105 2.08 16.61 -0.48
N LEU A 106 2.33 15.31 -0.58
CA LEU A 106 3.56 14.67 -0.12
C LEU A 106 4.61 14.76 -1.23
N GLY A 107 5.75 15.39 -0.95
CA GLY A 107 6.93 15.35 -1.78
C GLY A 107 7.94 14.34 -1.25
N LEU A 108 8.45 13.48 -2.13
CA LEU A 108 9.54 12.55 -1.86
C LEU A 108 10.75 12.93 -2.73
N SER A 109 11.82 13.43 -2.14
CA SER A 109 13.04 13.78 -2.87
C SER A 109 13.79 12.50 -3.21
N ARG A 110 13.81 12.12 -4.49
CA ARG A 110 14.48 10.95 -5.05
C ARG A 110 15.53 11.39 -6.06
N LYS A 111 16.80 11.04 -5.84
CA LYS A 111 17.93 11.44 -6.71
C LYS A 111 17.98 12.95 -6.99
N GLY A 112 17.56 13.78 -6.03
CA GLY A 112 17.51 15.23 -6.15
C GLY A 112 16.27 15.80 -6.86
N GLU A 113 15.33 14.95 -7.27
CA GLU A 113 14.05 15.36 -7.87
C GLU A 113 12.88 15.06 -6.94
N TRP A 114 11.91 15.97 -6.88
CA TRP A 114 10.73 15.80 -6.03
C TRP A 114 9.63 15.02 -6.76
N VAL A 115 9.34 13.81 -6.29
CA VAL A 115 8.16 13.04 -6.68
C VAL A 115 6.99 13.49 -5.82
N ARG A 116 5.90 13.96 -6.43
CA ARG A 116 4.72 14.48 -5.71
C ARG A 116 3.60 13.45 -5.70
N VAL A 117 2.97 13.27 -4.54
CA VAL A 117 1.82 12.38 -4.33
C VAL A 117 0.72 13.14 -3.62
N PRO A 118 -0.52 13.19 -4.16
CA PRO A 118 -1.65 13.79 -3.46
C PRO A 118 -2.13 12.87 -2.34
N VAL A 119 -2.29 13.39 -1.13
CA VAL A 119 -2.66 12.67 0.09
C VAL A 119 -3.97 13.25 0.64
N ALA A 120 -5.05 12.46 0.61
CA ALA A 120 -6.32 12.89 1.18
C ALA A 120 -6.42 12.65 2.69
N HIS A 121 -7.13 13.54 3.36
CA HIS A 121 -7.56 13.37 4.75
C HIS A 121 -8.82 12.51 4.82
N GLY A 122 -8.80 11.45 5.63
CA GLY A 122 -9.98 10.62 5.93
C GLY A 122 -10.51 9.77 4.78
N GLU A 123 -9.92 9.87 3.60
CA GLU A 123 -10.28 9.13 2.39
C GLU A 123 -9.02 8.65 1.66
N TRP A 124 -9.19 7.71 0.73
CA TRP A 124 -8.15 7.31 -0.21
C TRP A 124 -8.20 8.17 -1.47
N ARG A 125 -7.10 8.81 -1.82
CA ARG A 125 -6.95 9.60 -3.04
C ARG A 125 -6.13 8.86 -4.07
N GLU A 126 -6.67 8.65 -5.26
CA GLU A 126 -5.89 8.19 -6.42
C GLU A 126 -4.88 9.25 -6.86
N GLY A 127 -3.68 8.81 -7.22
CA GLY A 127 -2.59 9.62 -7.71
C GLY A 127 -1.58 8.80 -8.50
N GLU A 128 -0.48 9.42 -8.88
CA GLU A 128 0.59 8.76 -9.63
C GLU A 128 1.95 9.27 -9.17
N MET A 129 2.87 8.34 -8.86
CA MET A 129 4.28 8.66 -8.68
C MET A 129 4.97 8.59 -10.05
N VAL A 130 5.61 9.69 -10.45
CA VAL A 130 6.31 9.80 -11.73
C VAL A 130 7.78 10.13 -11.47
N ALA A 131 8.68 9.24 -11.87
CA ALA A 131 10.12 9.44 -11.71
C ALA A 131 10.93 8.54 -12.65
N GLY A 132 12.01 9.07 -13.23
CA GLY A 132 12.97 8.27 -14.02
C GLY A 132 12.33 7.48 -15.17
N GLY A 133 11.32 8.05 -15.84
CA GLY A 133 10.60 7.42 -16.95
C GLY A 133 9.52 6.40 -16.54
N ALA A 134 9.40 6.09 -15.24
CA ALA A 134 8.35 5.21 -14.73
C ALA A 134 7.14 5.99 -14.20
N ARG A 135 5.97 5.37 -14.31
CA ARG A 135 4.69 5.86 -13.80
C ARG A 135 4.03 4.79 -12.94
N LEU A 136 3.96 5.03 -11.64
CA LEU A 136 3.38 4.11 -10.67
C LEU A 136 2.05 4.68 -10.16
N PRO A 137 0.90 4.10 -10.54
CA PRO A 137 -0.39 4.50 -9.97
C PRO A 137 -0.44 4.14 -8.48
N VAL A 138 -0.93 5.06 -7.65
CA VAL A 138 -0.99 4.90 -6.20
C VAL A 138 -2.34 5.38 -5.66
N VAL A 139 -2.76 4.85 -4.52
CA VAL A 139 -3.71 5.55 -3.64
C VAL A 139 -2.99 5.98 -2.38
N SER A 140 -3.34 7.15 -1.84
CA SER A 140 -2.75 7.57 -0.57
C SER A 140 -3.74 8.31 0.32
N SER A 141 -3.48 8.21 1.62
CA SER A 141 -4.28 8.79 2.69
C SER A 141 -3.38 9.20 3.84
N GLY A 142 -3.69 10.30 4.52
CA GLY A 142 -2.84 10.81 5.58
C GLY A 142 -3.24 12.18 6.11
N GLY A 143 -2.51 12.63 7.11
CA GLY A 143 -2.71 13.91 7.77
C GLY A 143 -1.83 14.07 9.00
N TRP A 144 -1.94 15.24 9.62
CA TRP A 144 -1.32 15.54 10.90
C TRP A 144 -2.12 14.88 12.02
N VAL A 145 -1.52 13.87 12.67
CA VAL A 145 -2.19 13.15 13.77
C VAL A 145 -2.12 13.93 15.08
N ASP A 146 -1.16 14.84 15.20
CA ASP A 146 -1.00 15.81 16.28
C ASP A 146 -0.18 17.02 15.78
N GLU A 147 0.20 17.93 16.66
CA GLU A 147 0.96 19.16 16.34
C GLU A 147 2.41 18.90 15.89
N ASP A 148 2.92 17.67 15.98
CA ASP A 148 4.30 17.30 15.68
C ASP A 148 4.41 16.31 14.51
N THR A 149 3.43 15.42 14.37
CA THR A 149 3.56 14.21 13.55
C THR A 149 2.62 14.21 12.35
N PHE A 150 3.19 14.16 11.14
CA PHE A 150 2.47 13.85 9.92
C PHE A 150 2.58 12.36 9.60
N ARG A 151 1.46 11.72 9.28
CA ARG A 151 1.42 10.32 8.83
C ARG A 151 0.71 10.21 7.49
N ALA A 152 1.31 9.47 6.57
CA ALA A 152 0.67 9.07 5.32
C ALA A 152 0.96 7.60 5.00
N GLU A 153 0.03 6.98 4.30
CA GLU A 153 0.18 5.64 3.72
C GLU A 153 -0.03 5.75 2.21
N VAL A 154 0.89 5.14 1.46
CA VAL A 154 0.85 5.09 0.00
C VAL A 154 0.79 3.63 -0.42
N ILE A 155 -0.24 3.26 -1.16
CA ILE A 155 -0.46 1.91 -1.68
C ILE A 155 -0.25 1.94 -3.19
N ALA A 156 0.65 1.11 -3.70
CA ALA A 156 0.88 0.95 -5.13
C ALA A 156 -0.23 0.12 -5.75
N ILE A 157 -1.05 0.76 -6.60
CA ILE A 157 -2.13 0.09 -7.33
C ILE A 157 -1.51 -1.00 -8.22
N GLU A 158 -2.26 -2.08 -8.45
CA GLU A 158 -1.81 -3.27 -9.20
C GLU A 158 -0.81 -4.16 -8.43
N THR A 159 -0.42 -3.77 -7.21
CA THR A 159 0.49 -4.56 -6.36
C THR A 159 -0.07 -4.72 -4.95
N PRO A 160 0.40 -5.69 -4.17
CA PRO A 160 0.00 -5.83 -2.78
C PRO A 160 0.79 -4.89 -1.85
N HIS A 161 1.70 -4.05 -2.37
CA HIS A 161 2.69 -3.33 -1.58
C HIS A 161 2.25 -1.93 -1.18
N ARG A 162 2.65 -1.55 0.04
CA ARG A 162 2.45 -0.20 0.57
C ARG A 162 3.62 0.23 1.45
N PHE A 163 3.83 1.53 1.53
CA PHE A 163 4.78 2.14 2.46
C PHE A 163 4.13 3.26 3.26
N ARG A 164 4.65 3.48 4.46
CA ARG A 164 4.26 4.55 5.37
C ARG A 164 5.31 5.64 5.37
N VAL A 165 4.83 6.88 5.45
CA VAL A 165 5.62 8.05 5.78
C VAL A 165 5.20 8.53 7.18
N GLU A 166 6.16 8.67 8.08
CA GLU A 166 5.95 9.33 9.38
C GLU A 166 7.00 10.42 9.55
N ALA A 167 6.58 11.68 9.52
CA ALA A 167 7.45 12.84 9.61
C ALA A 167 7.19 13.62 10.90
N ARG A 168 8.26 14.04 11.59
CA ARG A 168 8.20 14.66 12.91
C ARG A 168 8.89 16.03 12.90
N LEU A 169 8.16 17.06 13.30
CA LEU A 169 8.63 18.45 13.26
C LEU A 169 9.79 18.69 14.23
N ARG A 170 9.69 18.16 15.46
CA ARG A 170 10.69 18.38 16.52
C ARG A 170 12.06 17.81 16.18
N SER A 171 12.11 16.65 15.53
CA SER A 171 13.36 16.00 15.11
C SER A 171 13.78 16.36 13.69
N ALA A 172 12.91 17.01 12.91
CA ALA A 172 13.12 17.36 11.50
C ALA A 172 13.50 16.15 10.64
N ASP A 173 12.93 14.99 10.96
CA ASP A 173 13.17 13.74 10.25
C ASP A 173 11.87 13.05 9.81
N ALA A 174 12.00 12.17 8.81
CA ALA A 174 10.92 11.37 8.29
C ALA A 174 11.34 9.92 8.09
N ASP A 175 10.53 9.01 8.64
CA ASP A 175 10.59 7.57 8.42
C ASP A 175 9.83 7.21 7.14
N LEU A 176 10.51 6.52 6.23
CA LEU A 176 9.95 5.94 4.99
C LEU A 176 10.07 4.43 5.08
N VAL A 177 8.96 3.74 5.40
CA VAL A 177 8.97 2.33 5.79
C VAL A 177 7.97 1.50 4.98
N TRP A 178 8.46 0.49 4.27
CA TRP A 178 7.64 -0.55 3.64
C TRP A 178 6.91 -1.38 4.69
N ARG A 179 5.67 -1.76 4.40
CA ARG A 179 5.00 -2.78 5.21
C ARG A 179 5.68 -4.14 5.00
N LEU A 180 5.92 -4.52 3.75
CA LEU A 180 6.83 -5.59 3.33
C LEU A 180 7.64 -5.11 2.12
N VAL A 181 8.96 -5.20 2.20
CA VAL A 181 9.87 -4.76 1.12
C VAL A 181 9.62 -5.59 -0.14
N PRO A 182 9.36 -4.98 -1.31
CA PRO A 182 9.17 -5.74 -2.54
C PRO A 182 10.40 -6.56 -2.94
N LEU A 183 10.18 -7.71 -3.60
CA LEU A 183 11.28 -8.51 -4.17
C LEU A 183 12.02 -7.78 -5.29
N THR A 184 11.31 -6.94 -6.04
CA THR A 184 11.92 -6.10 -7.08
C THR A 184 12.91 -5.11 -6.48
N GLY A 185 12.75 -4.79 -5.18
CA GLY A 185 13.69 -4.09 -4.32
C GLY A 185 13.05 -2.91 -3.57
N ARG A 186 13.88 -2.04 -3.01
CA ARG A 186 13.45 -0.99 -2.05
C ARG A 186 12.93 0.29 -2.69
N ASP A 187 13.07 0.46 -4.00
CA ASP A 187 12.57 1.65 -4.71
C ASP A 187 11.13 1.42 -5.17
N PRO A 188 10.14 2.21 -4.70
CA PRO A 188 8.77 2.12 -5.17
C PRO A 188 8.64 2.10 -6.70
N MET A 189 9.49 2.85 -7.42
CA MET A 189 9.40 2.93 -8.88
C MET A 189 9.65 1.59 -9.59
N TRP A 190 10.29 0.62 -8.93
CA TRP A 190 10.49 -0.73 -9.45
C TRP A 190 9.22 -1.60 -9.42
N LEU A 191 8.14 -1.11 -8.82
CA LEU A 191 6.81 -1.70 -8.94
C LEU A 191 6.08 -1.28 -10.22
N SER A 192 6.59 -0.27 -10.93
CA SER A 192 5.94 0.24 -12.14
C SER A 192 5.92 -0.83 -13.24
N THR A 193 4.74 -1.05 -13.81
CA THR A 193 4.53 -1.80 -15.05
C THR A 193 4.60 -0.91 -16.29
N ARG A 194 4.67 0.43 -16.09
CA ARG A 194 4.57 1.45 -17.14
C ARG A 194 5.89 2.22 -17.21
N TRP A 195 6.64 1.97 -18.27
CA TRP A 195 7.92 2.61 -18.57
C TRP A 195 7.81 3.35 -19.90
N GLY A 196 8.19 4.63 -19.90
CA GLY A 196 8.27 5.48 -21.08
C GLY A 196 9.62 5.42 -21.78
#